data_AF-A0A4P7GKS4-F1
#
_entry.id   AF-A0A4P7GKS4-F1
#
_cell.length_a   1.000
_cell.length_b   1.000
_cell.length_c   1.000
_cell.angle_alpha   90.00
_cell.angle_beta   90.00
_cell.angle_gamma   90.00
#
_symmetry.space_group_name_H-M   'P 1'
#
loop_
_entity.id
_entity.type
_entity.pdbx_description
1 polymer ?
#
loop_
_entity_poly.entity_id
_entity_poly.type
_entity_poly.pdbx_seq_one_letter_code
_entity_poly.pdbx_strand_id
1 'polypeptide(L)'
;MSTGHPDAGMLAVARVRGVREQDSRLGLRRALTEEQEAGHRVALLEERLARSTKTDGSVASYLAVRASHQALAADAARAREALLSAGTVAVTARDHWQRDKTRLSAVELLLERRAERRREERLRREAGELDDVVAGRWLRARREEGERP
;
A
#
# COMPACT_ATOMS: atom_id res chain seq x y z
N MET A 1 1.21 -21.55 33.15
CA MET A 1 0.18 -20.59 32.71
C MET A 1 0.76 -19.75 31.59
N SER A 2 0.16 -19.74 30.40
CA SER A 2 0.78 -19.19 29.19
C SER A 2 1.02 -17.68 29.32
N THR A 3 2.29 -17.31 29.49
CA THR A 3 2.83 -15.93 29.44
C THR A 3 2.82 -15.42 27.99
N GLY A 4 1.65 -15.31 27.38
CA GLY A 4 1.49 -14.81 26.02
C GLY A 4 1.40 -13.29 26.00
N HIS A 5 2.14 -12.64 25.09
CA HIS A 5 1.99 -11.21 24.84
C HIS A 5 0.52 -10.90 24.49
N PRO A 6 -0.15 -9.93 25.14
CA PRO A 6 -1.60 -9.70 25.01
C PRO A 6 -2.05 -9.37 23.57
N ASP A 7 -1.12 -8.92 22.72
CA ASP A 7 -1.39 -8.62 21.31
C ASP A 7 -0.78 -9.64 20.33
N ALA A 8 -0.33 -10.82 20.78
CA ALA A 8 0.33 -11.80 19.92
C ALA A 8 -0.49 -12.15 18.66
N GLY A 9 -1.81 -12.34 18.81
CA GLY A 9 -2.72 -12.59 17.68
C GLY A 9 -2.84 -11.40 16.74
N MET A 10 -2.95 -10.19 17.27
CA MET A 10 -3.05 -8.96 16.45
C MET A 10 -1.74 -8.65 15.72
N LEU A 11 -0.59 -8.92 16.34
CA LEU A 11 0.72 -8.83 15.69
C LEU A 11 0.86 -9.85 14.57
N ALA A 12 0.32 -11.06 14.74
CA ALA A 12 0.29 -12.04 13.65
C ALA A 12 -0.58 -11.56 12.47
N VAL A 13 -1.74 -10.97 12.75
CA VAL A 13 -2.60 -10.35 11.73
C VAL A 13 -1.87 -9.21 11.02
N ALA A 14 -1.19 -8.33 11.76
CA ALA A 14 -0.39 -7.24 11.18
C ALA A 14 0.68 -7.78 10.22
N ARG A 15 1.42 -8.83 10.62
CA ARG A 15 2.41 -9.48 9.74
C ARG A 15 1.80 -10.02 8.45
N VAL A 16 0.70 -10.77 8.55
CA VAL A 16 0.03 -11.33 7.36
C VAL A 16 -0.48 -10.21 6.44
N ARG A 17 -1.05 -9.15 7.01
CA ARG A 17 -1.50 -7.98 6.24
C ARG A 17 -0.34 -7.21 5.63
N GLY A 18 0.80 -7.12 6.30
CA GLY A 18 2.03 -6.54 5.76
C GLY A 18 2.51 -7.30 4.51
N VAL A 19 2.51 -8.63 4.56
CA VAL A 19 2.84 -9.46 3.38
C VAL A 19 1.84 -9.24 2.24
N ARG A 20 0.53 -9.18 2.54
CA ARG A 20 -0.50 -8.92 1.51
C ARG A 20 -0.38 -7.53 0.89
N GLU A 21 -0.12 -6.50 1.70
CA GLU A 21 0.13 -5.15 1.19
C GLU A 21 1.36 -5.17 0.27
N GLN A 22 2.46 -5.80 0.69
CA GLN A 22 3.67 -5.88 -0.11
C GLN A 22 3.45 -6.61 -1.44
N ASP A 23 2.71 -7.71 -1.43
CA ASP A 23 2.34 -8.47 -2.63
C ASP A 23 1.45 -7.63 -3.56
N SER A 24 0.41 -7.00 -3.03
CA SER A 24 -0.47 -6.11 -3.81
C SER A 24 0.30 -4.91 -4.40
N ARG A 25 1.31 -4.39 -3.69
CA ARG A 25 2.18 -3.32 -4.16
C ARG A 25 3.09 -3.77 -5.31
N LEU A 26 3.61 -4.99 -5.25
CA LEU A 26 4.37 -5.59 -6.35
C LEU A 26 3.48 -5.81 -7.58
N GLY A 27 2.25 -6.32 -7.37
CA GLY A 27 1.23 -6.45 -8.41
C GLY A 27 0.89 -5.12 -9.08
N LEU A 28 0.69 -4.06 -8.29
CA LEU A 28 0.46 -2.71 -8.80
C LEU A 28 1.66 -2.20 -9.62
N ARG A 29 2.89 -2.36 -9.13
CA ARG A 29 4.08 -1.94 -9.87
C ARG A 29 4.15 -2.62 -11.24
N ARG A 30 3.89 -3.92 -11.27
CA ARG A 30 3.85 -4.69 -12.52
C ARG A 30 2.77 -4.18 -13.48
N ALA A 31 1.55 -3.98 -12.98
CA ALA A 31 0.44 -3.50 -13.80
C ALA A 31 0.71 -2.11 -14.41
N LEU A 32 1.33 -1.21 -13.63
CA LEU A 32 1.73 0.12 -14.13
C LEU A 32 2.83 0.05 -15.19
N THR A 33 3.79 -0.86 -15.03
CA THR A 33 4.82 -1.11 -16.06
C THR A 33 4.18 -1.64 -17.34
N GLU A 34 3.27 -2.62 -17.25
CA GLU A 34 2.56 -3.18 -18.40
C GLU A 34 1.70 -2.13 -19.13
N GLU A 35 1.00 -1.25 -18.38
CA GLU A 35 0.26 -0.11 -18.92
C GLU A 35 1.18 0.87 -19.66
N GLN A 36 2.31 1.22 -19.06
CA GLN A 36 3.30 2.12 -19.67
C GLN A 36 3.88 1.52 -20.97
N GLU A 37 4.26 0.25 -20.96
CA GLU A 37 4.76 -0.46 -22.14
C GLU A 37 3.71 -0.56 -23.26
N ALA A 38 2.44 -0.78 -22.91
CA ALA A 38 1.34 -0.71 -23.88
C ALA A 38 1.21 0.70 -24.48
N GLY A 39 1.33 1.74 -23.66
CA GLY A 39 1.31 3.14 -24.11
C GLY A 39 2.45 3.47 -25.08
N HIS A 40 3.67 3.03 -24.76
CA HIS A 40 4.82 3.18 -25.65
C HIS A 40 4.64 2.46 -26.98
N ARG A 41 4.05 1.26 -26.99
CA ARG A 41 3.77 0.52 -28.23
C ARG A 41 2.76 1.25 -29.11
N VAL A 42 1.69 1.80 -28.54
CA VAL A 42 0.71 2.62 -29.29
C VAL A 42 1.40 3.82 -29.90
N ALA A 43 2.16 4.58 -29.11
CA ALA A 43 2.87 5.77 -29.59
C ALA A 43 3.85 5.46 -30.74
N LEU A 44 4.61 4.36 -30.63
CA LEU A 44 5.54 3.93 -31.67
C LEU A 44 4.81 3.59 -32.99
N LEU A 45 3.68 2.87 -32.92
CA LEU A 45 2.90 2.50 -34.11
C LEU A 45 2.26 3.72 -34.77
N GLU A 46 1.75 4.66 -33.98
CA GLU A 46 1.19 5.92 -34.48
C GLU A 46 2.25 6.80 -35.13
N GLU A 47 3.44 6.88 -34.55
CA GLU A 47 4.58 7.59 -35.16
C GLU A 47 5.04 6.93 -36.47
N ARG A 48 5.04 5.58 -36.55
CA ARG A 48 5.34 4.86 -37.79
C ARG A 48 4.29 5.12 -38.86
N LEU A 49 3.02 5.14 -38.51
CA LEU A 49 1.93 5.46 -39.42
C LEU A 49 2.09 6.90 -39.96
N ALA A 50 2.37 7.87 -39.09
CA ALA A 50 2.57 9.27 -39.49
C ALA A 50 3.76 9.49 -40.43
N ARG A 51 4.86 8.72 -40.28
CA ARG A 51 6.06 8.83 -41.11
C ARG A 51 5.98 8.12 -42.46
N SER A 52 4.97 7.30 -42.67
CA SER A 52 4.89 6.41 -43.84
C SER A 52 4.32 7.11 -45.09
N THR A 53 5.10 7.97 -45.75
CA THR A 53 4.61 8.79 -46.88
C THR A 53 5.63 9.04 -48.00
N LYS A 54 6.17 7.97 -48.61
CA LYS A 54 6.89 8.10 -49.89
C LYS A 54 6.47 7.01 -50.87
N THR A 55 5.93 7.42 -52.00
CA THR A 55 5.68 6.58 -53.18
C THR A 55 6.52 7.14 -54.32
N ASP A 56 6.97 6.28 -55.24
CA ASP A 56 7.65 6.70 -56.47
C ASP A 56 6.68 7.10 -57.60
N GLY A 57 5.37 7.14 -57.30
CA GLY A 57 4.30 7.43 -58.27
C GLY A 57 3.81 6.21 -59.06
N SER A 58 4.45 5.04 -58.92
CA SER A 58 4.00 3.81 -59.59
C SER A 58 2.79 3.19 -58.89
N VAL A 59 1.93 2.52 -59.67
CA VAL A 59 0.77 1.78 -59.15
C VAL A 59 1.22 0.66 -58.19
N ALA A 60 2.33 -0.01 -58.50
CA ALA A 60 2.88 -1.06 -57.63
C ALA A 60 3.35 -0.49 -56.27
N SER A 61 4.05 0.65 -56.27
CA SER A 61 4.46 1.34 -55.04
C SER A 61 3.26 1.80 -54.22
N TYR A 62 2.22 2.34 -54.86
CA TYR A 62 0.98 2.71 -54.20
C TYR A 62 0.30 1.52 -53.51
N LEU A 63 0.15 0.39 -54.22
CA LEU A 63 -0.47 -0.81 -53.65
C LEU A 63 0.33 -1.38 -52.48
N ALA A 64 1.67 -1.38 -52.57
CA ALA A 64 2.54 -1.83 -51.49
C ALA A 64 2.44 -0.93 -50.25
N VAL A 65 2.46 0.40 -50.44
CA VAL A 65 2.29 1.37 -49.34
C VAL A 65 0.91 1.22 -48.70
N ARG A 66 -0.15 1.06 -49.51
CA ARG A 66 -1.52 0.86 -49.01
C ARG A 66 -1.64 -0.41 -48.15
N ALA A 67 -1.09 -1.53 -48.61
CA ALA A 67 -1.11 -2.77 -47.85
C ALA A 67 -0.33 -2.65 -46.51
N SER A 68 0.83 -2.00 -46.54
CA SER A 68 1.63 -1.71 -45.34
C SER A 68 0.88 -0.81 -44.34
N HIS A 69 0.21 0.24 -44.83
CA HIS A 69 -0.64 1.11 -44.01
C HIS A 69 -1.78 0.36 -43.36
N GLN A 70 -2.46 -0.52 -44.10
CA GLN A 70 -3.55 -1.33 -43.56
C GLN A 70 -3.06 -2.26 -42.45
N ALA A 71 -1.90 -2.89 -42.63
CA ALA A 71 -1.29 -3.73 -41.60
C ALA A 71 -0.93 -2.91 -40.34
N LEU A 72 -0.26 -1.77 -40.50
CA LEU A 72 0.10 -0.86 -39.41
C LEU A 72 -1.12 -0.31 -38.66
N ALA A 73 -2.19 0.03 -39.38
CA ALA A 73 -3.43 0.49 -38.77
C ALA A 73 -4.10 -0.62 -37.94
N ALA A 74 -4.09 -1.86 -38.43
CA ALA A 74 -4.60 -3.01 -37.69
C ALA A 74 -3.76 -3.32 -36.44
N ASP A 75 -2.44 -3.21 -36.53
CA ASP A 75 -1.54 -3.32 -35.37
C ASP A 75 -1.80 -2.22 -34.34
N ALA A 76 -1.96 -0.97 -34.78
CA ALA A 76 -2.25 0.16 -33.90
C ALA A 76 -3.60 -0.02 -33.18
N ALA A 77 -4.63 -0.51 -33.87
CA ALA A 77 -5.92 -0.82 -33.26
C ALA A 77 -5.79 -1.86 -32.14
N ARG A 78 -5.11 -2.99 -32.40
CA ARG A 78 -4.84 -4.02 -31.38
C ARG A 78 -4.02 -3.49 -30.22
N ALA A 79 -3.02 -2.63 -30.48
CA ALA A 79 -2.21 -2.04 -29.43
C ALA A 79 -3.03 -1.11 -28.52
N ARG A 80 -3.99 -0.36 -29.07
CA ARG A 80 -4.91 0.47 -28.27
C ARG A 80 -5.84 -0.37 -27.40
N GLU A 81 -6.38 -1.47 -27.93
CA GLU A 81 -7.16 -2.42 -27.13
C GLU A 81 -6.34 -3.01 -25.98
N ALA A 82 -5.09 -3.38 -26.25
CA ALA A 82 -4.17 -3.86 -25.22
C ALA A 82 -3.88 -2.79 -24.15
N LEU A 83 -3.71 -1.52 -24.55
CA LEU A 83 -3.54 -0.39 -23.62
C LEU A 83 -4.77 -0.20 -22.73
N LEU A 84 -5.99 -0.24 -23.30
CA LEU A 84 -7.23 -0.13 -22.52
C LEU A 84 -7.37 -1.26 -21.50
N SER A 85 -7.03 -2.50 -21.91
CA SER A 85 -7.02 -3.66 -21.01
C SER A 85 -5.99 -3.48 -19.89
N ALA A 86 -4.76 -3.07 -20.22
CA ALA A 86 -3.70 -2.83 -19.24
C ALA A 86 -4.08 -1.73 -18.24
N GLY A 87 -4.73 -0.65 -18.72
CA GLY A 87 -5.25 0.42 -17.86
C GLY A 87 -6.30 -0.07 -16.86
N THR A 88 -7.20 -0.96 -17.30
CA THR A 88 -8.21 -1.56 -16.40
C THR A 88 -7.56 -2.45 -15.32
N VAL A 89 -6.52 -3.22 -15.69
CA VAL A 89 -5.73 -4.00 -14.75
C VAL A 89 -4.98 -3.09 -13.76
N ALA A 90 -4.39 -1.99 -14.22
CA ALA A 90 -3.69 -1.03 -13.37
C ALA A 90 -4.63 -0.34 -12.37
N VAL A 91 -5.84 0.06 -12.79
CA VAL A 91 -6.88 0.61 -11.89
C VAL A 91 -7.28 -0.43 -10.84
N THR A 92 -7.55 -1.67 -11.27
CA THR A 92 -7.91 -2.76 -10.36
C THR A 92 -6.79 -3.03 -9.35
N ALA A 93 -5.55 -3.12 -9.80
CA ALA A 93 -4.40 -3.35 -8.93
C ALA A 93 -4.21 -2.21 -7.91
N ARG A 94 -4.48 -0.95 -8.31
CA ARG A 94 -4.43 0.22 -7.43
C ARG A 94 -5.48 0.13 -6.32
N ASP A 95 -6.71 -0.23 -6.68
CA ASP A 95 -7.80 -0.42 -5.71
C ASP A 95 -7.49 -1.55 -4.73
N HIS A 96 -6.94 -2.67 -5.22
CA HIS A 96 -6.52 -3.78 -4.38
C HIS A 96 -5.45 -3.36 -3.38
N TRP A 97 -4.38 -2.71 -3.85
CA TRP A 97 -3.31 -2.20 -2.99
C TRP A 97 -3.84 -1.21 -1.95
N GLN A 98 -4.70 -0.27 -2.34
CA GLN A 98 -5.25 0.72 -1.41
C GLN A 98 -6.08 0.05 -0.32
N ARG A 99 -6.90 -0.96 -0.65
CA ARG A 99 -7.68 -1.72 0.35
C ARG A 99 -6.77 -2.44 1.34
N ASP A 100 -5.71 -3.10 0.86
CA ASP A 100 -4.80 -3.85 1.74
C ASP A 100 -3.96 -2.92 2.62
N LYS A 101 -3.51 -1.79 2.06
CA LYS A 101 -2.86 -0.70 2.82
C LYS A 101 -3.76 -0.15 3.91
N THR A 102 -5.01 0.23 3.60
CA THR A 102 -5.96 0.75 4.60
C THR A 102 -6.21 -0.27 5.72
N ARG A 103 -6.35 -1.56 5.37
CA ARG A 103 -6.55 -2.63 6.36
C ARG A 103 -5.33 -2.84 7.26
N LEU A 104 -4.12 -2.73 6.71
CA LEU A 104 -2.89 -2.81 7.48
C LEU A 104 -2.79 -1.63 8.46
N SER A 105 -2.95 -0.40 7.96
CA SER A 105 -2.88 0.81 8.79
C SER A 105 -3.90 0.83 9.93
N ALA A 106 -5.11 0.30 9.69
CA ALA A 106 -6.12 0.19 10.75
C ALA A 106 -5.67 -0.75 11.89
N VAL A 107 -5.00 -1.86 11.56
CA VAL A 107 -4.48 -2.81 12.56
C VAL A 107 -3.30 -2.19 13.32
N GLU A 108 -2.39 -1.53 12.61
CA GLU A 108 -1.25 -0.84 13.22
C GLU A 108 -1.70 0.25 14.19
N LEU A 109 -2.66 1.09 13.79
CA LEU A 109 -3.24 2.13 14.65
C LEU A 109 -3.89 1.54 15.91
N LEU A 110 -4.59 0.40 15.78
CA LEU A 110 -5.20 -0.26 16.94
C LEU A 110 -4.15 -0.79 17.91
N LEU A 111 -3.07 -1.38 17.40
CA LEU A 111 -1.93 -1.85 18.21
C LEU A 111 -1.26 -0.69 18.94
N GLU A 112 -1.05 0.43 18.25
CA GLU A 112 -0.47 1.66 18.82
C GLU A 112 -1.34 2.19 19.98
N ARG A 113 -2.65 2.37 19.75
CA ARG A 113 -3.59 2.81 20.79
C ARG A 113 -3.67 1.87 22.00
N ARG A 114 -3.49 0.56 21.78
CA ARG A 114 -3.44 -0.42 22.88
C ARG A 114 -2.14 -0.29 23.67
N ALA A 115 -1.01 -0.10 22.99
CA ALA A 115 0.27 0.12 23.63
C ALA A 115 0.26 1.40 24.47
N GLU A 116 -0.35 2.47 23.96
CA GLU A 116 -0.53 3.75 24.66
C GLU A 116 -1.37 3.62 25.92
N ARG A 117 -2.58 3.05 25.81
CA ARG A 117 -3.43 2.81 26.99
C ARG A 117 -2.73 2.01 28.09
N ARG A 118 -1.94 1.00 27.72
CA ARG A 118 -1.16 0.24 28.70
C ARG A 118 -0.02 1.06 29.31
N ARG A 119 0.60 1.97 28.57
CA ARG A 119 1.60 2.90 29.15
C ARG A 119 0.92 3.80 30.18
N GLU A 120 -0.22 4.40 29.84
CA GLU A 120 -1.00 5.24 30.75
C GLU A 120 -1.49 4.49 31.99
N GLU A 121 -1.94 3.25 31.82
CA GLU A 121 -2.35 2.40 32.96
C GLU A 121 -1.17 2.08 33.88
N ARG A 122 0.02 1.80 33.33
CA ARG A 122 1.23 1.59 34.15
C ARG A 122 1.62 2.85 34.91
N LEU A 123 1.66 3.99 34.23
CA LEU A 123 1.97 5.28 34.86
C LEU A 123 0.98 5.61 35.98
N ARG A 124 -0.32 5.34 35.77
CA ARG A 124 -1.34 5.53 36.82
C ARG A 124 -1.16 4.61 38.02
N ARG A 125 -0.76 3.35 37.79
CA ARG A 125 -0.48 2.40 38.89
C ARG A 125 0.76 2.81 39.67
N GLU A 126 1.85 3.15 38.97
CA GLU A 126 3.09 3.64 39.57
C GLU A 126 2.85 4.91 40.41
N ALA A 127 2.03 5.85 39.91
CA ALA A 127 1.64 7.04 40.67
C ALA A 127 0.85 6.69 41.95
N GLY A 128 -0.13 5.79 41.85
CA GLY A 128 -0.90 5.33 43.02
C GLY A 128 -0.02 4.62 44.06
N GLU A 129 0.91 3.78 43.63
CA GLU A 129 1.86 3.11 44.52
C GLU A 129 2.77 4.11 45.26
N LEU A 130 3.20 5.19 44.58
CA LEU A 130 3.97 6.27 45.22
C LEU A 130 3.12 7.03 46.25
N ASP A 131 1.88 7.37 45.92
CA ASP A 131 0.96 8.05 46.83
C ASP A 131 0.70 7.21 48.09
N ASP A 132 0.48 5.90 47.93
CA ASP A 132 0.30 4.96 49.06
C ASP A 132 1.54 4.91 49.96
N VAL A 133 2.75 4.91 49.38
CA VAL A 133 4.01 4.95 50.14
C VAL A 133 4.15 6.26 50.92
N VAL A 134 3.82 7.40 50.30
CA VAL A 134 3.87 8.72 50.93
C VAL A 134 2.84 8.82 52.06
N ALA A 135 1.60 8.41 51.82
CA ALA A 135 0.53 8.40 52.82
C ALA A 135 0.90 7.51 54.02
N GLY A 136 1.42 6.30 53.77
CA GLY A 136 1.87 5.40 54.82
C GLY A 136 3.03 5.95 55.66
N ARG A 137 3.97 6.68 55.04
CA ARG A 137 5.05 7.38 55.77
C ARG A 137 4.51 8.52 56.62
N TRP A 138 3.60 9.33 56.07
CA TRP A 138 2.99 10.45 56.79
C TRP A 138 2.17 9.99 58.01
N LEU A 139 1.37 8.93 57.86
CA LEU A 139 0.59 8.34 58.96
C LEU A 139 1.48 7.80 60.09
N ARG A 140 2.63 7.19 59.75
CA ARG A 140 3.61 6.72 60.75
C ARG A 140 4.23 7.90 61.52
N ALA A 141 4.68 8.94 60.83
CA ALA A 141 5.28 10.11 61.47
C ALA A 141 4.33 10.78 62.49
N ARG A 142 3.03 10.91 62.16
CA ARG A 142 2.04 11.49 63.09
C ARG A 142 1.77 10.62 64.32
N ARG A 143 1.86 9.30 64.20
CA ARG A 143 1.74 8.41 65.37
C ARG A 143 2.92 8.60 66.32
N GLU A 144 4.13 8.66 65.78
CA GLU A 144 5.35 8.87 66.57
C GLU A 144 5.39 10.24 67.26
N GLU A 145 4.82 11.28 66.63
CA GLU A 145 4.67 12.61 67.24
C GLU A 145 3.59 12.67 68.33
N GLY A 146 2.52 11.85 68.22
CA GLY A 146 1.47 11.77 69.24
C GLY A 146 1.82 10.91 70.47
N GLU A 147 2.84 10.05 70.35
CA GLU A 147 3.38 9.21 71.43
C GLU A 147 4.56 9.84 72.19
N ARG A 148 5.03 11.03 71.79
CA ARG A 148 6.04 11.78 72.55
C ARG A 148 5.35 12.60 73.66
N PRO A 149 5.62 12.31 74.95
CA PRO A 149 5.06 13.05 76.09
C PRO A 149 5.62 14.47 76.22
#